data_AF-A0A1H9V4X9-F1
#
_entry.id   AF-A0A1H9V4X9-F1
#
_cell.length_a   1.000
_cell.length_b   1.000
_cell.length_c   1.000
_cell.angle_alpha   90.00
_cell.angle_beta   90.00
_cell.angle_gamma   90.00
#
_symmetry.space_group_name_H-M   'P 1'
#
loop_
_entity.id
_entity.type
_entity.pdbx_description
1 polymer ?
#
loop_
_entity_poly.entity_id
_entity_poly.type
_entity_poly.pdbx_seq_one_letter_code
_entity_poly.pdbx_strand_id
1 'polypeptide(L)'
;MSKNIDRQLEEGRKVLMKGVDGDKQAVKKAHEIFLTLRDAEPNNAVVEAYYGSALALLGRDAVKPIEKADNAEEGLEALNRAVSMNPNNKEIRLLRANVCLRLPESFFQCSSTAIKDYTFLLNQYKKDPGYLSKNQVREIIKDLATAYQNAGKASEGKRAMQQWNQLK
;
A
#
# COMPACT_ATOMS: atom_id res chain seq x y z
N MET A 1 -12.92 -19.53 -2.95
CA MET A 1 -13.64 -18.27 -2.64
C MET A 1 -15.03 -18.36 -3.24
N SER A 2 -16.08 -17.98 -2.52
CA SER A 2 -17.45 -18.00 -3.06
C SER A 2 -17.64 -16.83 -4.03
N LYS A 3 -18.48 -16.98 -5.07
CA LYS A 3 -18.78 -15.91 -6.05
C LYS A 3 -19.23 -14.58 -5.40
N ASN A 4 -19.80 -14.65 -4.19
CA ASN A 4 -20.21 -13.44 -3.47
C ASN A 4 -19.02 -12.69 -2.85
N ILE A 5 -18.03 -13.42 -2.34
CA ILE A 5 -16.82 -12.86 -1.72
C ILE A 5 -15.96 -12.16 -2.77
N ASP A 6 -15.77 -12.78 -3.94
CA ASP A 6 -15.03 -12.17 -5.05
C ASP A 6 -15.68 -10.85 -5.48
N ARG A 7 -17.03 -10.82 -5.54
CA ARG A 7 -17.79 -9.60 -5.88
C ARG A 7 -17.61 -8.51 -4.82
N GLN A 8 -17.65 -8.87 -3.54
CA GLN A 8 -17.45 -7.92 -2.43
C GLN A 8 -16.02 -7.39 -2.40
N LEU A 9 -15.02 -8.23 -2.68
CA LEU A 9 -13.63 -7.81 -2.81
C LEU A 9 -13.46 -6.79 -3.94
N GLU A 10 -14.02 -7.06 -5.12
CA GLU A 10 -14.00 -6.14 -6.25
C GLU A 10 -14.75 -4.83 -5.97
N GLU A 11 -15.88 -4.89 -5.26
CA GLU A 11 -16.56 -3.68 -4.79
C GLU A 11 -15.69 -2.89 -3.82
N GLY A 12 -15.12 -3.54 -2.81
CA GLY A 12 -14.23 -2.93 -1.82
C GLY A 12 -13.05 -2.22 -2.48
N ARG A 13 -12.42 -2.84 -3.48
CA ARG A 13 -11.33 -2.25 -4.28
C ARG A 13 -11.76 -0.95 -4.94
N LYS A 14 -12.89 -0.97 -5.65
CA LYS A 14 -13.42 0.20 -6.36
C LYS A 14 -13.78 1.33 -5.40
N VAL A 15 -14.39 0.99 -4.26
CA VAL A 15 -14.78 1.96 -3.23
C VAL A 15 -13.52 2.56 -2.57
N LEU A 16 -12.52 1.74 -2.23
CA LEU A 16 -11.26 2.24 -1.67
C LEU A 16 -10.56 3.21 -2.61
N MET A 17 -10.53 2.95 -3.91
CA MET A 17 -9.91 3.86 -4.89
C MET A 17 -10.54 5.25 -4.86
N LYS A 18 -11.87 5.35 -4.71
CA LYS A 18 -12.52 6.66 -4.50
C LYS A 18 -12.05 7.34 -3.22
N GLY A 19 -11.82 6.55 -2.17
CA GLY A 19 -11.25 7.03 -0.91
C GLY A 19 -9.80 7.52 -1.04
N VAL A 20 -9.00 6.86 -1.86
CA VAL A 20 -7.65 7.32 -2.26
C VAL A 20 -7.75 8.68 -2.95
N ASP A 21 -8.74 8.86 -3.84
CA ASP A 21 -9.01 10.12 -4.56
C ASP A 21 -9.65 11.22 -3.67
N GLY A 22 -9.95 10.92 -2.41
CA GLY A 22 -10.37 11.90 -1.40
C GLY A 22 -11.80 11.76 -0.88
N ASP A 23 -12.58 10.78 -1.36
CA ASP A 23 -13.93 10.52 -0.86
C ASP A 23 -13.91 9.85 0.52
N LYS A 24 -14.09 10.66 1.56
CA LYS A 24 -14.10 10.19 2.97
C LYS A 24 -15.23 9.20 3.28
N GLN A 25 -16.36 9.28 2.59
CA GLN A 25 -17.45 8.31 2.81
C GLN A 25 -17.12 6.98 2.17
N ALA A 26 -16.46 7.00 1.01
CA ALA A 26 -15.92 5.79 0.40
C ALA A 26 -14.87 5.12 1.28
N VAL A 27 -14.02 5.87 2.00
CA VAL A 27 -13.08 5.29 2.97
C VAL A 27 -13.81 4.48 4.05
N LYS A 28 -14.85 5.05 4.67
CA LYS A 28 -15.65 4.35 5.69
C LYS A 28 -16.32 3.09 5.14
N LYS A 29 -16.93 3.21 3.96
CA LYS A 29 -17.58 2.07 3.29
C LYS A 29 -16.56 0.97 2.93
N ALA A 30 -15.37 1.34 2.44
CA ALA A 30 -14.32 0.37 2.13
C ALA A 30 -13.86 -0.36 3.39
N HIS A 31 -13.66 0.37 4.50
CA HIS A 31 -13.32 -0.23 5.79
C HIS A 31 -14.37 -1.26 6.25
N GLU A 32 -15.66 -0.91 6.20
CA GLU A 32 -16.75 -1.82 6.57
C GLU A 32 -16.78 -3.10 5.70
N ILE A 33 -16.59 -2.94 4.38
CA ILE A 33 -16.50 -4.09 3.45
C ILE A 33 -15.33 -4.98 3.84
N PHE A 34 -14.13 -4.41 4.03
CA PHE A 34 -12.94 -5.21 4.29
C PHE A 34 -12.91 -5.81 5.69
N LEU A 35 -13.50 -5.16 6.69
CA LEU A 35 -13.71 -5.74 8.01
C LEU A 35 -14.61 -6.98 7.92
N THR A 36 -15.75 -6.86 7.23
CA THR A 36 -16.68 -8.00 7.02
C THR A 36 -16.00 -9.15 6.25
N LEU A 37 -15.24 -8.82 5.21
CA LEU A 37 -14.49 -9.81 4.43
C LEU A 37 -13.39 -10.49 5.25
N ARG A 38 -12.74 -9.76 6.15
CA ARG A 38 -11.68 -10.29 7.02
C ARG A 38 -12.25 -11.32 8.00
N ASP A 39 -13.42 -11.07 8.55
CA ASP A 39 -14.11 -12.03 9.43
C ASP A 39 -14.52 -13.30 8.67
N ALA A 40 -14.97 -13.15 7.42
CA ALA A 40 -15.38 -14.27 6.57
C ALA A 40 -14.18 -15.08 6.02
N GLU A 41 -13.05 -14.42 5.78
CA GLU A 41 -11.86 -15.00 5.14
C GLU A 41 -10.57 -14.60 5.89
N PRO A 42 -10.39 -15.05 7.15
CA PRO A 42 -9.31 -14.57 8.04
C PRO A 42 -7.89 -14.93 7.55
N ASN A 43 -7.76 -15.89 6.62
CA ASN A 43 -6.49 -16.30 6.03
C ASN A 43 -6.24 -15.68 4.65
N ASN A 44 -7.08 -14.74 4.21
CA ASN A 44 -6.92 -14.08 2.92
C ASN A 44 -6.01 -12.85 3.04
N ALA A 45 -4.75 -13.01 2.63
CA ALA A 45 -3.74 -11.95 2.70
C ALA A 45 -4.12 -10.67 1.92
N VAL A 46 -4.87 -10.79 0.81
CA VAL A 46 -5.28 -9.62 0.02
C VAL A 46 -6.36 -8.83 0.76
N VAL A 47 -7.31 -9.52 1.39
CA VAL A 47 -8.32 -8.88 2.24
C VAL A 47 -7.66 -8.17 3.43
N GLU A 48 -6.70 -8.82 4.10
CA GLU A 48 -5.93 -8.21 5.19
C GLU A 48 -5.20 -6.93 4.74
N ALA A 49 -4.58 -6.95 3.56
CA ALA A 49 -3.88 -5.78 3.02
C ALA A 49 -4.82 -4.61 2.74
N TYR A 50 -6.00 -4.91 2.19
CA TYR A 50 -7.02 -3.90 1.90
C TYR A 50 -7.68 -3.35 3.16
N TYR A 51 -7.91 -4.18 4.18
CA TYR A 51 -8.30 -3.75 5.51
C TYR A 51 -7.29 -2.75 6.08
N GLY A 52 -6.00 -3.09 6.08
CA GLY A 52 -4.95 -2.19 6.56
C GLY A 52 -4.84 -0.88 5.76
N SER A 53 -5.07 -0.94 4.45
CA SER A 53 -5.11 0.26 3.61
C SER A 53 -6.30 1.16 3.92
N ALA A 54 -7.47 0.59 4.19
CA ALA A 54 -8.66 1.34 4.60
C ALA A 54 -8.47 2.01 5.96
N LEU A 55 -7.85 1.32 6.92
CA LEU A 55 -7.48 1.90 8.23
C LEU A 55 -6.52 3.09 8.07
N ALA A 56 -5.47 2.96 7.24
CA ALA A 56 -4.56 4.08 6.99
C ALA A 56 -5.28 5.32 6.41
N LEU A 57 -6.28 5.11 5.55
CA LEU A 57 -7.13 6.18 5.03
C LEU A 57 -8.09 6.75 6.09
N LEU A 58 -8.63 5.93 7.00
CA LEU A 58 -9.39 6.41 8.16
C LEU A 58 -8.51 7.29 9.05
N GLY A 59 -7.26 6.89 9.30
CA GLY A 59 -6.29 7.68 10.05
C GLY A 59 -5.99 9.02 9.37
N ARG A 60 -5.88 9.04 8.04
CA ARG A 60 -5.76 10.30 7.26
C ARG A 60 -6.96 11.23 7.49
N ASP A 61 -8.17 10.66 7.49
CA ASP A 61 -9.43 11.42 7.49
C ASP A 61 -9.93 11.79 8.89
N ALA A 62 -9.42 11.14 9.93
CA ALA A 62 -9.79 11.39 11.32
C ALA A 62 -9.44 12.81 11.77
N VAL A 63 -10.18 13.31 12.76
CA VAL A 63 -9.97 14.67 13.30
C VAL A 63 -9.05 14.64 14.51
N LYS A 64 -9.25 13.67 15.41
CA LYS A 64 -8.50 13.58 16.66
C LYS A 64 -7.13 12.95 16.43
N PRO A 65 -6.02 13.55 16.93
CA PRO A 65 -4.68 13.03 16.74
C PRO A 65 -4.49 11.56 17.17
N ILE A 66 -5.11 11.17 18.28
CA ILE A 66 -5.05 9.79 18.79
C ILE A 66 -5.68 8.82 17.79
N GLU A 67 -6.90 9.11 17.33
CA GLU A 67 -7.58 8.30 16.32
C GLU A 67 -6.78 8.22 15.00
N LYS A 68 -6.02 9.28 14.63
CA LYS A 68 -5.13 9.23 13.48
C LYS A 68 -4.01 8.20 13.67
N ALA A 69 -3.37 8.25 14.83
CA ALA A 69 -2.23 7.39 15.15
C ALA A 69 -2.67 5.93 15.26
N ASP A 70 -3.73 5.65 16.02
CA ASP A 70 -4.24 4.29 16.25
C ASP A 70 -4.61 3.60 14.92
N ASN A 71 -5.38 4.29 14.06
CA ASN A 71 -5.75 3.75 12.75
C ASN A 71 -4.54 3.54 11.83
N ALA A 72 -3.55 4.43 11.88
CA ALA A 72 -2.34 4.30 11.06
C ALA A 72 -1.46 3.14 11.53
N GLU A 73 -1.33 2.94 12.84
CA GLU A 73 -0.58 1.84 13.45
C GLU A 73 -1.26 0.50 13.15
N GLU A 74 -2.56 0.36 13.43
CA GLU A 74 -3.31 -0.86 13.12
C GLU A 74 -3.28 -1.17 11.61
N GLY A 75 -3.42 -0.14 10.78
CA GLY A 75 -3.34 -0.29 9.33
C GLY A 75 -1.98 -0.81 8.86
N LEU A 76 -0.90 -0.31 9.45
CA LEU A 76 0.46 -0.76 9.16
C LEU A 76 0.70 -2.19 9.63
N GLU A 77 0.21 -2.57 10.82
CA GLU A 77 0.30 -3.94 11.33
C GLU A 77 -0.40 -4.94 10.41
N ALA A 78 -1.62 -4.62 9.97
CA ALA A 78 -2.38 -5.43 9.02
C ALA A 78 -1.64 -5.59 7.68
N LEU A 79 -1.05 -4.51 7.15
CA LEU A 79 -0.25 -4.57 5.92
C LEU A 79 1.02 -5.41 6.09
N ASN A 80 1.68 -5.33 7.24
CA ASN A 80 2.83 -6.17 7.54
C ASN A 80 2.46 -7.65 7.64
N ARG A 81 1.32 -7.96 8.28
CA ARG A 81 0.75 -9.30 8.34
C ARG A 81 0.39 -9.82 6.95
N ALA A 82 -0.24 -9.01 6.12
CA ALA A 82 -0.58 -9.40 4.75
C ALA A 82 0.67 -9.79 3.93
N VAL A 83 1.78 -9.05 4.06
CA VAL A 83 3.05 -9.42 3.42
C VAL A 83 3.66 -10.68 4.03
N SER A 84 3.53 -10.93 5.33
CA SER A 84 4.03 -12.19 5.92
C SER A 84 3.24 -13.41 5.43
N MET A 85 1.92 -13.25 5.23
CA MET A 85 1.04 -14.31 4.69
C MET A 85 1.29 -14.59 3.20
N ASN A 86 1.52 -13.56 2.38
CA ASN A 86 1.81 -13.73 0.96
C ASN A 86 2.88 -12.74 0.46
N PRO A 87 4.17 -13.04 0.69
CA PRO A 87 5.25 -12.08 0.48
C PRO A 87 5.51 -11.74 -0.99
N ASN A 88 5.06 -12.55 -1.95
CA ASN A 88 5.31 -12.30 -3.36
C ASN A 88 4.12 -11.67 -4.09
N ASN A 89 3.04 -11.36 -3.36
CA ASN A 89 1.86 -10.76 -3.97
C ASN A 89 2.12 -9.29 -4.34
N LYS A 90 2.01 -9.01 -5.65
CA LYS A 90 2.19 -7.68 -6.24
C LYS A 90 1.33 -6.60 -5.59
N GLU A 91 0.05 -6.92 -5.40
CA GLU A 91 -0.96 -5.98 -4.92
C GLU A 91 -0.71 -5.60 -3.46
N ILE A 92 -0.43 -6.59 -2.60
CA ILE A 92 -0.11 -6.36 -1.18
C ILE A 92 1.14 -5.49 -1.04
N ARG A 93 2.20 -5.79 -1.79
CA ARG A 93 3.44 -5.00 -1.80
C ARG A 93 3.18 -3.55 -2.20
N LEU A 94 2.36 -3.34 -3.23
CA LEU A 94 2.02 -2.00 -3.71
C LEU A 94 1.22 -1.21 -2.66
N LEU A 95 0.23 -1.84 -2.02
CA LEU A 95 -0.55 -1.22 -0.95
C LEU A 95 0.33 -0.80 0.22
N ARG A 96 1.19 -1.70 0.71
CA ARG A 96 2.07 -1.39 1.84
C ARG A 96 3.08 -0.30 1.50
N ALA A 97 3.73 -0.38 0.34
CA ALA A 97 4.67 0.65 -0.09
C ALA A 97 4.02 2.04 -0.15
N ASN A 98 2.79 2.11 -0.69
CA ASN A 98 2.02 3.33 -0.80
C ASN A 98 1.64 3.94 0.55
N VAL A 99 1.20 3.10 1.51
CA VAL A 99 0.88 3.57 2.86
C VAL A 99 2.14 4.04 3.58
N CYS A 100 3.19 3.20 3.61
CA CYS A 100 4.47 3.52 4.24
C CYS A 100 5.11 4.81 3.71
N LEU A 101 4.97 5.11 2.42
CA LEU A 101 5.47 6.35 1.81
C LEU A 101 4.78 7.61 2.35
N ARG A 102 3.50 7.51 2.68
CA ARG A 102 2.63 8.64 3.05
C ARG A 102 2.57 8.87 4.56
N LEU A 103 2.98 7.89 5.37
CA LEU A 103 3.06 8.03 6.82
C LEU A 103 4.22 8.96 7.22
N PRO A 104 4.06 9.79 8.28
CA PRO A 104 5.13 10.63 8.80
C PRO A 104 6.35 9.81 9.23
N GLU A 105 7.47 9.98 8.53
CA GLU A 105 8.70 9.21 8.79
C GLU A 105 9.24 9.41 10.20
N SER A 106 9.11 10.63 10.76
CA SER A 106 9.58 10.96 12.10
C SER A 106 8.89 10.16 13.22
N PHE A 107 7.72 9.58 12.93
CA PHE A 107 6.96 8.77 13.88
C PHE A 107 6.97 7.29 13.52
N PHE A 108 6.65 6.94 12.26
CA PHE A 108 6.44 5.55 11.84
C PHE A 108 7.69 4.86 11.27
N GLN A 109 8.73 5.60 10.88
CA GLN A 109 10.00 5.04 10.36
C GLN A 109 9.84 4.02 9.22
N CYS A 110 8.85 4.26 8.35
CA CYS A 110 8.37 3.31 7.36
C CYS A 110 9.00 3.45 5.96
N SER A 111 9.83 4.47 5.73
CA SER A 111 10.42 4.74 4.42
C SER A 111 11.32 3.61 3.96
N SER A 112 12.00 2.92 4.87
CA SER A 112 12.79 1.72 4.55
C SER A 112 11.92 0.56 4.01
N THR A 113 10.71 0.38 4.55
CA THR A 113 9.72 -0.59 4.09
C THR A 113 9.19 -0.22 2.70
N ALA A 114 8.89 1.06 2.46
CA ALA A 114 8.48 1.53 1.14
C ALA A 114 9.58 1.31 0.09
N ILE A 115 10.84 1.64 0.40
CA ILE A 115 11.99 1.38 -0.47
C ILE A 115 12.09 -0.11 -0.80
N LYS A 116 11.97 -0.99 0.21
CA LYS A 116 12.04 -2.45 0.03
C LYS A 116 10.98 -2.96 -0.93
N ASP A 117 9.73 -2.53 -0.76
CA ASP A 117 8.62 -3.02 -1.57
C ASP A 117 8.63 -2.46 -2.99
N TYR A 118 8.91 -1.16 -3.18
CA TYR A 118 9.08 -0.60 -4.52
C TYR A 118 10.26 -1.23 -5.27
N THR A 119 11.38 -1.46 -4.59
CA THR A 119 12.54 -2.16 -5.19
C THR A 119 12.19 -3.58 -5.58
N PHE A 120 11.44 -4.31 -4.75
CA PHE A 120 10.93 -5.64 -5.08
C PHE A 120 10.08 -5.61 -6.36
N LEU A 121 9.12 -4.67 -6.44
CA LEU A 121 8.22 -4.54 -7.58
C LEU A 121 8.97 -4.24 -8.89
N LEU A 122 9.92 -3.32 -8.87
CA LEU A 122 10.75 -2.99 -10.04
C LEU A 122 11.68 -4.15 -10.46
N ASN A 123 12.20 -4.90 -9.49
CA ASN A 123 13.00 -6.10 -9.77
C ASN A 123 12.18 -7.20 -10.44
N GLN A 124 10.91 -7.36 -10.07
CA GLN A 124 10.02 -8.32 -10.73
C GLN A 124 9.68 -7.87 -12.16
N TYR A 125 9.45 -6.57 -12.39
CA TYR A 125 9.27 -6.03 -13.73
C TYR A 125 10.48 -6.20 -14.65
N LYS A 126 11.71 -6.11 -14.12
CA LYS A 126 12.92 -6.42 -14.89
C LYS A 126 12.95 -7.86 -15.42
N LYS A 127 12.38 -8.81 -14.68
CA LYS A 127 12.33 -10.23 -15.06
C LYS A 127 11.16 -10.53 -15.99
N ASP A 128 10.05 -9.84 -15.78
CA ASP A 128 8.81 -9.98 -16.54
C ASP A 128 8.23 -8.59 -16.82
N PRO A 129 8.43 -8.04 -18.04
CA PRO A 129 7.86 -6.74 -18.42
C PRO A 129 6.32 -6.68 -18.39
N GLY A 130 5.62 -7.82 -18.31
CA GLY A 130 4.17 -7.88 -18.10
C GLY A 130 3.74 -7.67 -16.64
N TYR A 131 4.68 -7.69 -15.70
CA TYR A 131 4.39 -7.64 -14.26
C TYR A 131 3.78 -6.31 -13.81
N LEU A 132 4.23 -5.20 -14.41
CA LEU A 132 3.75 -3.82 -14.17
C LEU A 132 3.46 -3.13 -15.49
N SER A 133 2.49 -2.23 -15.52
CA SER A 133 2.32 -1.32 -16.65
C SER A 133 3.42 -0.25 -16.67
N LYS A 134 3.70 0.33 -17.84
CA LYS A 134 4.66 1.45 -17.97
C LYS A 134 4.33 2.63 -17.05
N ASN A 135 3.04 2.91 -16.85
CA ASN A 135 2.58 3.96 -15.93
C ASN A 135 2.91 3.59 -14.47
N GLN A 136 2.66 2.34 -14.06
CA GLN A 136 3.03 1.87 -12.72
C GLN A 136 4.54 1.96 -12.49
N VAL A 137 5.36 1.59 -13.48
CA VAL A 137 6.82 1.69 -13.38
C VAL A 137 7.24 3.15 -13.17
N ARG A 138 6.69 4.08 -13.94
CA ARG A 138 7.01 5.50 -13.81
C ARG A 138 6.65 6.05 -12.43
N GLU A 139 5.45 5.76 -11.93
CA GLU A 139 5.02 6.20 -10.60
C GLU A 139 5.86 5.56 -9.49
N ILE A 140 6.09 4.24 -9.54
CA ILE A 140 6.93 3.54 -8.55
C ILE A 140 8.34 4.10 -8.50
N ILE A 141 8.94 4.45 -9.65
CA ILE A 141 10.27 5.06 -9.71
C ILE A 141 10.27 6.42 -8.99
N LYS A 142 9.25 7.27 -9.25
CA LYS A 142 9.11 8.56 -8.59
C LYS A 142 8.91 8.40 -7.07
N ASP A 143 8.02 7.49 -6.68
CA ASP A 143 7.69 7.20 -5.29
C ASP A 143 8.88 6.60 -4.52
N LEU A 144 9.68 5.76 -5.19
CA LEU A 144 10.93 5.25 -4.64
C LEU A 144 11.92 6.38 -4.34
N ALA A 145 12.05 7.38 -5.23
CA ALA A 145 12.89 8.55 -4.98
C ALA A 145 12.42 9.32 -3.74
N THR A 146 11.11 9.52 -3.61
CA THR A 146 10.51 10.16 -2.44
C THR A 146 10.77 9.34 -1.16
N ALA A 147 10.64 8.02 -1.21
CA ALA A 147 10.94 7.16 -0.07
C ALA A 147 12.40 7.28 0.38
N TYR A 148 13.36 7.34 -0.58
CA TYR A 148 14.76 7.61 -0.27
C TYR A 148 15.00 9.00 0.34
N GLN A 149 14.27 10.02 -0.13
CA GLN A 149 14.35 11.36 0.46
C GLN A 149 13.84 11.37 1.90
N ASN A 150 12.68 10.77 2.15
CA ASN A 150 12.10 10.66 3.50
C ASN A 150 13.05 9.93 4.46
N ALA A 151 13.72 8.88 3.99
CA ALA A 151 14.71 8.13 4.77
C ALA A 151 16.05 8.87 4.99
N GLY A 152 16.21 10.12 4.54
CA GLY A 152 17.48 10.86 4.62
C GLY A 152 18.58 10.33 3.68
N LYS A 153 18.22 9.49 2.71
CA LYS A 153 19.14 8.76 1.79
C LYS A 153 19.08 9.30 0.36
N ALA A 154 18.97 10.61 0.20
CA ALA A 154 18.78 11.25 -1.11
C ALA A 154 19.85 10.88 -2.15
N SER A 155 21.12 10.70 -1.74
CA SER A 155 22.21 10.29 -2.63
C SER A 155 22.03 8.86 -3.16
N GLU A 156 21.57 7.92 -2.33
CA GLU A 156 21.22 6.56 -2.77
C GLU A 156 20.02 6.60 -3.71
N GLY A 157 19.01 7.42 -3.39
CA GLY A 157 17.85 7.65 -4.24
C GLY A 157 18.23 8.14 -5.64
N LYS A 158 19.15 9.10 -5.75
CA LYS A 158 19.65 9.58 -7.05
C LYS A 158 20.30 8.46 -7.88
N ARG A 159 21.12 7.62 -7.24
CA ARG A 159 21.76 6.46 -7.90
C ARG A 159 20.73 5.43 -8.35
N ALA A 160 19.77 5.10 -7.49
CA ALA A 160 18.66 4.22 -7.84
C ALA A 160 17.87 4.78 -9.04
N MET A 161 17.54 6.08 -9.03
CA MET A 161 16.82 6.72 -10.14
C MET A 161 17.57 6.64 -11.47
N GLN A 162 18.89 6.82 -11.48
CA GLN A 162 19.70 6.64 -12.68
C GLN A 162 19.61 5.21 -13.22
N GLN A 163 19.65 4.21 -12.32
CA GLN A 163 19.49 2.80 -12.68
C GLN A 163 18.10 2.49 -13.24
N TRP A 164 17.04 3.05 -12.65
CA TRP A 164 15.65 2.73 -13.02
C TRP A 164 15.11 3.56 -14.18
N ASN A 165 15.67 4.74 -14.46
CA ASN A 165 15.26 5.57 -15.59
C ASN A 165 15.46 4.88 -16.95
N GLN A 166 16.32 3.86 -17.03
CA GLN A 166 16.52 3.03 -18.22
C GLN A 166 15.33 2.07 -18.49
N LEU A 167 14.41 1.91 -17.54
CA LEU A 167 13.23 1.06 -17.66
C LEU A 167 11.96 1.79 -18.15
N LYS A 168 12.03 3.12 -18.31
CA LYS A 168 10.89 3.98 -18.68
C LYS A 168 10.42 3.77 -20.12
#